data_AF-B0PCG6-F1
#
_entry.id   AF-B0PCG6-F1
#
_cell.length_a   1.000
_cell.length_b   1.000
_cell.length_c   1.000
_cell.angle_alpha   90.00
_cell.angle_beta   90.00
_cell.angle_gamma   90.00
#
_symmetry.space_group_name_H-M   'P 1'
#
loop_
_entity.id
_entity.type
_entity.pdbx_description
1 polymer ?
#
loop_
_entity_poly.entity_id
_entity_poly.type
_entity_poly.pdbx_seq_one_letter_code
_entity_poly.pdbx_strand_id
1 'polypeptide(L)'
;MKAGPLAENRFSAGYLGRDFTFQKQSAAMRLAHQGRAREMVPRLCRLGLDEGQAYALAYNCVLLFQTLRGQDAVPSPEGALDRFTLCQIADLCRLYWEHSDQAFDRARPPADAVWYDECAVNESWDAQTGGTE
;
A
#
# COMPACT_ATOMS: atom_id res chain seq x y z
N MET A 1 -19.12 -9.40 -8.27
CA MET A 1 -17.74 -9.65 -8.74
C MET A 1 -16.84 -8.60 -8.11
N LYS A 2 -15.78 -8.97 -7.37
CA LYS A 2 -14.79 -7.98 -6.93
C LYS A 2 -13.96 -7.63 -8.16
N ALA A 3 -14.03 -6.38 -8.61
CA ALA A 3 -13.11 -5.88 -9.63
C ALA A 3 -11.68 -6.12 -9.11
N GLY A 4 -10.93 -6.96 -9.82
CA GLY A 4 -9.52 -7.14 -9.55
C GLY A 4 -8.76 -5.86 -9.92
N PRO A 5 -7.59 -5.60 -9.31
CA PRO A 5 -6.82 -4.41 -9.65
C PRO A 5 -6.43 -4.41 -11.13
N LEU A 6 -6.63 -3.27 -11.81
CA LEU A 6 -6.34 -3.08 -13.22
C LEU A 6 -4.85 -3.36 -13.53
N ALA A 7 -4.56 -3.91 -14.72
CA ALA A 7 -3.20 -4.31 -15.11
C ALA A 7 -2.22 -3.13 -15.13
N GLU A 8 -2.70 -1.92 -15.44
CA GLU A 8 -1.98 -0.64 -15.42
C GLU A 8 -1.50 -0.19 -14.02
N ASN A 9 -2.00 -0.83 -12.96
CA ASN A 9 -1.53 -0.58 -11.60
C ASN A 9 -0.30 -1.41 -11.23
N ARG A 10 0.28 -2.16 -12.19
CA ARG A 10 1.54 -2.89 -12.01
C ARG A 10 2.70 -2.18 -12.69
N PHE A 11 3.87 -2.25 -12.06
CA PHE A 11 5.12 -1.81 -12.64
C PHE A 11 6.25 -2.74 -12.19
N SER A 12 7.33 -2.75 -12.96
CA SER A 12 8.55 -3.49 -12.61
C SER A 12 9.69 -2.52 -12.36
N ALA A 13 10.56 -2.85 -11.40
CA ALA A 13 11.78 -2.11 -11.11
C ALA A 13 12.96 -3.07 -10.94
N GLY A 14 14.09 -2.75 -11.56
CA GLY A 14 15.32 -3.53 -11.45
C GLY A 14 16.07 -3.23 -10.15
N TYR A 15 16.50 -4.27 -9.44
CA TYR A 15 17.30 -4.18 -8.22
C TYR A 15 18.21 -5.41 -8.10
N LEU A 16 19.51 -5.17 -7.86
CA LEU A 16 20.54 -6.23 -7.73
C LEU A 16 20.53 -7.25 -8.88
N GLY A 17 20.36 -6.78 -10.12
CA GLY A 17 20.36 -7.62 -11.32
C GLY A 17 19.10 -8.46 -11.50
N ARG A 18 18.01 -8.17 -10.78
CA ARG A 18 16.71 -8.84 -10.88
C ARG A 18 15.58 -7.82 -11.01
N ASP A 19 14.50 -8.21 -11.68
CA ASP A 19 13.29 -7.40 -11.77
C ASP A 19 12.28 -7.77 -10.68
N PHE A 20 11.80 -6.75 -9.97
CA PHE A 20 10.73 -6.85 -8.98
C PHE A 20 9.45 -6.28 -9.54
N THR A 21 8.35 -7.02 -9.48
CA THR A 21 7.04 -6.55 -9.89
C THR A 21 6.26 -6.05 -8.68
N PHE A 22 5.80 -4.81 -8.77
CA PHE A 22 4.97 -4.14 -7.78
C PHE A 22 3.56 -3.91 -8.32
N GLN A 23 2.62 -3.86 -7.40
CA GLN A 23 1.24 -3.40 -7.59
C GLN A 23 1.06 -2.15 -6.74
N LYS A 24 0.60 -1.05 -7.36
CA LYS A 24 0.23 0.19 -6.66
C LYS A 24 -0.84 -0.09 -5.61
N GLN A 25 -0.71 0.53 -4.45
CA GLN A 25 -1.70 0.44 -3.38
C GLN A 25 -3.02 1.08 -3.83
N SER A 26 -4.13 0.40 -3.56
CA SER A 26 -5.45 1.03 -3.59
C SER A 26 -5.67 1.90 -2.34
N ALA A 27 -6.69 2.77 -2.36
CA ALA A 27 -7.08 3.56 -1.20
C ALA A 27 -7.36 2.67 0.04
N ALA A 28 -8.05 1.54 -0.15
CA ALA A 28 -8.31 0.58 0.91
C ALA A 28 -7.03 -0.03 1.51
N MET A 29 -6.03 -0.32 0.68
CA MET A 29 -4.74 -0.83 1.14
C MET A 29 -3.99 0.21 1.98
N ARG A 30 -4.01 1.48 1.54
CA ARG A 30 -3.41 2.61 2.28
C ARG A 30 -4.07 2.80 3.64
N LEU A 31 -5.40 2.72 3.72
CA LEU A 31 -6.14 2.81 4.99
C LEU A 31 -5.77 1.67 5.95
N ALA A 32 -5.68 0.43 5.45
CA ALA A 32 -5.33 -0.72 6.26
C ALA A 32 -3.83 -0.77 6.66
N HIS A 33 -2.97 -0.02 5.98
CA HIS A 33 -1.51 -0.09 6.13
C HIS A 33 -1.07 0.27 7.55
N GLN A 34 -1.53 1.42 8.08
CA GLN A 34 -1.14 1.90 9.40
C GLN A 34 -1.58 0.94 10.51
N GLY A 35 -2.81 0.43 10.45
CA GLY A 35 -3.34 -0.51 11.43
C GLY A 35 -2.48 -1.78 11.50
N ARG A 36 -2.17 -2.36 10.34
CA ARG A 36 -1.33 -3.56 10.26
C ARG A 36 0.13 -3.32 10.68
N ALA A 37 0.67 -2.13 10.40
CA ALA A 37 2.01 -1.79 10.87
C ALA A 37 2.05 -1.72 12.41
N ARG A 38 1.04 -1.10 13.03
CA ARG A 38 0.92 -1.03 14.49
C ARG A 38 0.81 -2.41 15.15
N GLU A 39 0.11 -3.36 14.53
CA GLU A 39 -0.02 -4.73 15.05
C GLU A 39 1.33 -5.45 15.18
N MET A 40 2.32 -5.14 14.33
CA MET A 40 3.65 -5.75 14.39
C MET A 40 4.58 -5.15 15.43
N VAL A 41 4.35 -3.88 15.82
CA VAL A 41 5.27 -3.10 16.68
C VAL A 41 5.62 -3.85 17.97
N PRO A 42 4.67 -4.41 18.75
CA PRO A 42 5.00 -5.10 20.00
C PRO A 42 5.93 -6.30 19.82
N ARG A 43 5.87 -6.97 18.67
CA ARG A 43 6.79 -8.08 18.35
C ARG A 43 8.18 -7.58 18.03
N LEU A 44 8.29 -6.52 17.23
CA LEU A 44 9.57 -5.93 16.84
C LEU A 44 10.28 -5.28 18.03
N CYS A 45 9.54 -4.65 18.94
CA CYS A 45 10.12 -4.12 20.18
C CYS A 45 10.70 -5.23 21.07
N ARG A 46 10.05 -6.40 21.13
CA ARG A 46 10.60 -7.58 21.85
C ARG A 46 11.90 -8.12 21.25
N LEU A 47 12.22 -7.75 20.00
CA LEU A 47 13.48 -8.06 19.34
C LEU A 47 14.54 -6.98 19.54
N GLY A 48 14.28 -5.98 20.39
CA GLY A 48 15.25 -4.96 20.79
C GLY A 48 15.20 -3.66 19.99
N LEU A 49 14.22 -3.49 19.10
CA LEU A 49 13.99 -2.21 18.41
C LEU A 49 13.26 -1.24 19.34
N ASP A 50 13.59 0.05 19.28
CA ASP A 50 12.73 1.06 19.88
C ASP A 50 11.40 1.18 19.11
N GLU A 51 10.40 1.81 19.72
CA GLU A 51 9.05 1.89 19.15
C GLU A 51 9.02 2.60 17.78
N GLY A 52 9.84 3.64 17.61
CA GLY A 52 9.92 4.39 16.35
C GLY A 52 10.56 3.54 15.24
N GLN A 53 11.67 2.87 15.55
CA GLN A 53 12.33 1.94 14.64
C GLN A 53 11.44 0.74 14.28
N ALA A 54 10.75 0.17 15.28
CA ALA A 54 9.81 -0.92 15.11
C ALA A 54 8.66 -0.51 14.19
N TYR A 55 8.08 0.67 14.40
CA TYR A 55 7.01 1.17 13.54
C TYR A 55 7.48 1.43 12.11
N ALA A 56 8.65 2.06 11.92
CA ALA A 56 9.20 2.30 10.59
C ALA A 56 9.46 0.99 9.82
N LEU A 57 10.06 -0.01 10.49
CA LEU A 57 10.30 -1.32 9.90
C LEU A 57 9.00 -2.06 9.60
N ALA A 58 8.05 -2.06 10.53
CA ALA A 58 6.73 -2.66 10.31
C ALA A 58 6.01 -2.02 9.13
N TYR A 59 6.07 -0.70 9.00
CA TYR A 59 5.47 0.03 7.90
C TYR A 59 6.06 -0.42 6.56
N ASN A 60 7.38 -0.53 6.45
CA ASN A 60 8.04 -1.02 5.25
C ASN A 60 7.67 -2.49 4.94
N CYS A 61 7.63 -3.34 5.95
CA CYS A 61 7.23 -4.75 5.79
C CYS A 61 5.80 -4.89 5.27
N VAL A 62 4.87 -4.12 5.83
CA VAL A 62 3.48 -4.11 5.36
C VAL A 62 3.37 -3.57 3.94
N LEU A 63 4.17 -2.55 3.59
CA LEU A 63 4.19 -2.01 2.23
C LEU A 63 4.57 -3.11 1.23
N LEU A 64 5.68 -3.81 1.47
CA LEU A 64 6.16 -4.87 0.58
C LEU A 64 5.17 -6.04 0.50
N PHE A 65 4.57 -6.43 1.63
CA PHE A 65 3.47 -7.41 1.64
C PHE A 65 2.30 -6.99 0.77
N GLN A 66 1.92 -5.72 0.85
CA GLN A 66 0.80 -5.21 0.08
C GLN A 66 1.14 -5.07 -1.41
N THR A 67 2.38 -4.78 -1.79
CA THR A 67 2.71 -4.32 -3.15
C THR A 67 3.50 -5.33 -3.98
N LEU A 68 4.35 -6.19 -3.41
CA LEU A 68 5.14 -7.16 -4.18
C LEU A 68 4.27 -8.25 -4.80
N ARG A 69 4.56 -8.61 -6.05
CA ARG A 69 3.82 -9.62 -6.82
C ARG A 69 4.75 -10.61 -7.51
N GLY A 70 4.16 -11.67 -8.04
CA GLY A 70 4.89 -12.73 -8.73
C GLY A 70 5.73 -13.57 -7.77
N GLN A 71 6.90 -13.99 -8.23
CA GLN A 71 7.81 -14.86 -7.46
C GLN A 71 8.34 -14.23 -6.17
N ASP A 72 8.30 -12.90 -6.06
CA ASP A 72 8.80 -12.12 -4.92
C ASP A 72 7.69 -11.63 -3.99
N ALA A 73 6.43 -12.07 -4.21
CA ALA A 73 5.35 -11.83 -3.27
C ALA A 73 5.67 -12.45 -1.90
N VAL A 74 5.37 -11.72 -0.82
CA VAL A 74 5.53 -12.21 0.55
C VAL A 74 4.15 -12.56 1.13
N PRO A 75 4.01 -13.67 1.90
CA PRO A 75 2.71 -14.16 2.37
C PRO A 75 2.14 -13.39 3.56
N SER A 76 2.99 -12.66 4.27
CA SER A 76 2.63 -11.78 5.39
C SER A 76 3.62 -10.62 5.49
N PRO A 77 3.32 -9.57 6.27
CA PRO A 77 4.30 -8.54 6.60
C PRO A 77 5.60 -9.11 7.18
N GLU A 78 5.52 -10.08 8.08
CA GLU A 78 6.69 -10.75 8.66
C GLU A 78 7.50 -11.52 7.63
N GLY A 79 6.84 -12.09 6.61
CA GLY A 79 7.52 -12.78 5.52
C GLY A 79 8.49 -11.88 4.74
N ALA A 80 8.37 -10.55 4.84
CA ALA A 80 9.37 -9.63 4.31
C ALA A 80 10.70 -9.73 5.07
N LEU A 81 10.67 -9.91 6.39
CA LEU A 81 11.86 -10.06 7.24
C LEU A 81 12.56 -11.40 7.02
N ASP A 82 11.81 -12.45 6.70
CA ASP A 82 12.36 -13.78 6.41
C ASP A 82 13.05 -13.82 5.04
N ARG A 83 12.59 -12.98 4.10
CA ARG A 83 13.04 -13.01 2.70
C ARG A 83 14.10 -11.97 2.37
N PHE A 84 14.09 -10.83 3.03
CA PHE A 84 14.92 -9.67 2.70
C PHE A 84 15.67 -9.16 3.92
N THR A 85 16.89 -8.69 3.69
CA THR A 85 17.62 -7.94 4.71
C THR A 85 16.97 -6.57 4.94
N LEU A 86 17.26 -5.93 6.09
CA LEU A 86 16.72 -4.61 6.40
C LEU A 86 17.07 -3.56 5.32
N CYS A 87 18.29 -3.61 4.77
CA CYS A 87 18.72 -2.73 3.68
C CYS A 87 17.89 -2.96 2.41
N GLN A 88 17.68 -4.23 2.03
CA GLN A 88 16.85 -4.57 0.87
C GLN A 88 15.40 -4.14 1.07
N ILE A 89 14.86 -4.28 2.27
CA ILE A 89 13.50 -3.81 2.60
C ILE A 89 13.40 -2.29 2.36
N ALA A 90 14.36 -1.52 2.88
CA ALA A 90 14.39 -0.07 2.70
C ALA A 90 14.52 0.32 1.21
N ASP A 91 15.44 -0.32 0.49
CA ASP A 91 15.67 -0.07 -0.94
C ASP A 91 14.45 -0.39 -1.80
N LEU A 92 13.80 -1.54 -1.57
CA LEU A 92 12.60 -1.93 -2.30
C LEU A 92 11.42 -0.99 -2.02
N CYS A 93 11.29 -0.50 -0.78
CA CYS A 93 10.30 0.52 -0.45
C CYS A 93 10.59 1.84 -1.19
N ARG A 94 11.86 2.27 -1.23
CA ARG A 94 12.27 3.47 -2.00
C ARG A 94 11.94 3.31 -3.47
N LEU A 95 12.29 2.18 -4.07
CA LEU A 95 11.97 1.88 -5.48
C LEU A 95 10.46 1.91 -5.76
N TYR A 96 9.65 1.36 -4.84
CA TYR A 96 8.21 1.43 -4.94
C TYR A 96 7.72 2.89 -4.99
N TRP A 97 8.17 3.74 -4.08
CA TRP A 97 7.73 5.14 -4.02
C TRP A 97 8.18 5.95 -5.24
N GLU A 98 9.43 5.77 -5.69
CA GLU A 98 9.97 6.44 -6.88
C GLU A 98 9.13 6.21 -8.14
N HIS A 99 8.53 5.02 -8.29
CA HIS A 99 7.75 4.65 -9.47
C HIS A 99 6.24 4.76 -9.25
N SER A 100 5.76 4.71 -8.00
CA SER A 100 4.35 4.90 -7.65
C SER A 100 3.95 6.37 -7.75
N ASP A 101 4.75 7.30 -7.23
CA ASP A 101 4.41 8.74 -7.22
C ASP A 101 4.55 9.38 -8.60
N GLN A 102 5.48 8.89 -9.42
CA GLN A 102 5.61 9.32 -10.82
C GLN A 102 4.33 9.11 -11.65
N ALA A 103 3.47 8.17 -11.26
CA ALA A 103 2.21 7.95 -11.96
C ALA A 103 1.11 8.94 -11.55
N PHE A 104 1.16 9.51 -10.34
CA PHE A 104 0.21 10.54 -9.92
C PHE A 104 0.62 11.91 -10.47
N ASP A 105 1.93 12.22 -10.48
CA ASP A 105 2.45 13.50 -11.01
C ASP A 105 2.41 13.59 -12.54
N ARG A 106 2.58 12.47 -13.26
CA ARG A 106 2.41 12.45 -14.74
C ARG A 106 0.96 12.34 -15.17
N ALA A 107 0.05 12.01 -14.25
CA ALA A 107 -1.39 12.04 -14.48
C ALA A 107 -1.98 13.43 -14.22
N ARG A 108 -1.26 14.52 -14.52
CA ARG A 108 -1.93 15.81 -14.78
C ARG A 108 -2.88 15.53 -15.94
N PRO A 109 -4.21 15.53 -15.71
CA PRO A 109 -5.13 15.23 -16.79
C PRO A 109 -4.97 16.33 -17.84
N PRO A 110 -5.09 16.01 -19.14
CA PRO A 110 -5.33 17.07 -20.11
C PRO A 110 -6.58 17.85 -19.66
N ALA A 111 -6.62 19.15 -19.94
CA ALA A 111 -7.60 20.08 -19.34
C ALA A 111 -9.08 19.72 -19.62
N ASP A 112 -9.32 18.70 -20.43
CA ASP A 112 -10.58 18.16 -20.93
C ASP A 112 -10.90 16.74 -20.42
N ALA A 113 -10.08 16.15 -19.55
CA ALA A 113 -10.35 14.82 -19.01
C ALA A 113 -11.57 14.85 -18.07
N VAL A 114 -12.69 14.32 -18.56
CA VAL A 114 -13.90 14.04 -17.79
C VAL A 114 -13.59 12.94 -16.78
N TRP A 115 -13.60 13.28 -15.50
CA TRP A 115 -13.56 12.31 -14.41
C TRP A 115 -14.86 11.50 -14.46
N TYR A 116 -14.77 10.18 -14.66
CA TYR A 116 -15.87 9.31 -14.27
C TYR A 116 -15.92 9.32 -12.74
N ASP A 117 -16.91 10.04 -12.23
CA ASP A 117 -17.24 10.11 -10.81
C ASP A 117 -17.80 8.76 -10.35
N GLU A 118 -16.92 7.79 -10.05
CA GLU A 118 -17.32 6.58 -9.32
C GLU A 118 -17.64 6.87 -7.84
N CYS A 119 -17.70 8.15 -7.43
CA CYS A 119 -18.22 8.60 -6.13
C CYS A 119 -19.61 9.25 -6.23
N ALA A 120 -20.34 9.10 -7.33
CA ALA A 120 -21.76 9.41 -7.39
C ALA A 120 -22.57 8.16 -7.01
N VAL A 121 -22.87 8.01 -5.70
CA VAL A 121 -24.13 7.51 -5.08
C VAL A 121 -23.81 7.02 -3.67
N ASN A 122 -23.94 7.92 -2.70
CA ASN A 122 -24.81 7.73 -1.55
C ASN A 122 -25.19 9.12 -1.01
N GLU A 123 -25.83 9.92 -1.86
CA GLU A 123 -26.73 10.96 -1.38
C GLU A 123 -28.00 10.27 -0.85
N SER A 124 -27.99 9.92 0.43
CA SER A 124 -29.18 9.79 1.29
C SER A 124 -28.72 9.35 2.68
N TRP A 125 -28.05 10.25 3.40
CA TRP A 125 -28.32 10.31 4.84
C TRP A 125 -29.49 11.27 5.01
N ASP A 126 -30.69 10.79 4.68
CA ASP A 126 -31.91 11.53 4.94
C ASP A 126 -32.00 11.78 6.44
N ALA A 127 -31.77 13.03 6.79
CA ALA A 127 -32.19 13.64 8.03
C ALA A 127 -33.72 13.60 8.08
N GLN A 128 -34.32 12.48 8.48
CA GLN A 128 -35.68 12.40 9.02
C GLN A 128 -36.00 10.97 9.45
N THR A 129 -35.77 10.65 10.71
CA THR A 129 -36.75 9.85 11.43
C THR A 129 -37.52 10.81 12.32
N GLY A 130 -38.76 11.06 11.90
CA GLY A 130 -39.73 11.87 12.62
C GLY A 130 -40.09 11.28 13.97
N GLY A 131 -40.73 12.13 14.78
CA GLY A 131 -41.00 11.90 16.18
C GLY A 131 -42.18 10.99 16.49
N THR A 132 -42.25 10.68 17.78
CA THR A 132 -43.39 10.49 18.69
C THR A 132 -42.68 10.39 20.06
N GLU A 133 -42.90 11.30 21.01
CA GLU A 133 -44.14 11.55 21.76
C GLU A 133 -44.38 13.03 22.07
#